data_AF-A0A120MH15-F1
#
_entry.id   AF-A0A120MH15-F1
#
_cell.length_a   1.000
_cell.length_b   1.000
_cell.length_c   1.000
_cell.angle_alpha   90.00
_cell.angle_beta   90.00
_cell.angle_gamma   90.00
#
_symmetry.space_group_name_H-M   'P 1'
#
loop_
_entity.id
_entity.type
_entity.pdbx_description
1 polymer ?
#
loop_
_entity_poly.entity_id
_entity_poly.type
_entity_poly.pdbx_seq_one_letter_code
_entity_poly.pdbx_strand_id
1 'polypeptide(L)'
;MGAQLPFGAIDISNADRLKIANLVFEARKWPAVEIQAVVIAGAYKSERKIEWLKEVRGENVKAYLLMLGIKGGNILIDKKTFTDAMTERAADGSLIVEQVVVSLTPLCDGSCAWMCSDPRVTPHTRLIQ
;
A
#
# COMPACT_ATOMS: atom_id res chain seq x y z
N MET A 1 4.90 -1.18 -1.57
CA MET A 1 6.11 -0.86 -0.76
C MET A 1 5.79 -1.16 0.68
N GLY A 2 6.69 -1.85 1.38
CA GLY A 2 6.60 -2.03 2.82
C GLY A 2 7.62 -1.20 3.59
N ALA A 3 7.24 -0.80 4.79
CA ALA A 3 8.06 -0.08 5.75
C ALA A 3 8.21 -0.93 7.01
N GLN A 4 9.44 -1.09 7.45
CA GLN A 4 9.77 -1.70 8.74
C GLN A 4 9.92 -0.60 9.78
N LEU A 5 9.12 -0.68 10.82
CA LEU A 5 9.11 0.26 11.93
C LEU A 5 9.74 -0.42 13.15
N PRO A 6 10.49 0.32 13.99
CA PRO A 6 10.80 -0.16 15.33
C PRO A 6 9.53 -0.51 16.10
N PHE A 7 9.60 -1.51 16.98
CA PHE A 7 8.44 -1.90 17.79
C PHE A 7 7.97 -0.73 18.67
N GLY A 8 6.65 -0.50 18.67
CA GLY A 8 6.00 0.63 19.32
C GLY A 8 6.07 1.97 18.57
N ALA A 9 6.85 2.08 17.48
CA ALA A 9 6.89 3.30 16.68
C ALA A 9 5.60 3.47 15.88
N ILE A 10 5.12 4.71 15.75
CA ILE A 10 3.87 5.03 15.05
C ILE A 10 4.09 5.74 13.70
N ASP A 11 5.29 6.26 13.49
CA ASP A 11 5.61 7.06 12.31
C ASP A 11 6.45 6.27 11.31
N ILE A 12 6.16 6.49 10.03
CA ILE A 12 7.02 6.07 8.93
C ILE A 12 8.24 7.00 8.83
N SER A 13 9.40 6.43 8.51
CA SER A 13 10.64 7.20 8.35
C SER A 13 10.58 8.17 7.16
N ASN A 14 11.45 9.18 7.11
CA ASN A 14 11.54 10.07 5.96
C ASN A 14 11.92 9.32 4.67
N ALA A 15 12.78 8.28 4.77
CA ALA A 15 13.12 7.45 3.63
C ALA A 15 11.89 6.71 3.08
N ASP A 16 11.01 6.24 3.96
CA ASP A 16 9.77 5.57 3.56
C ASP A 16 8.72 6.54 3.02
N ARG A 17 8.63 7.74 3.58
CA ARG A 17 7.82 8.84 3.02
C ARG A 17 8.23 9.18 1.59
N LEU A 18 9.53 9.20 1.29
CA LEU A 18 10.03 9.42 -0.07
C LEU A 18 9.67 8.26 -1.02
N LYS A 19 9.79 7.01 -0.56
CA LYS A 19 9.36 5.85 -1.37
C LYS A 19 7.86 5.90 -1.69
N ILE A 20 7.02 6.25 -0.70
CA ILE A 20 5.58 6.41 -0.90
C ILE A 20 5.29 7.56 -1.87
N ALA A 21 5.97 8.70 -1.74
CA ALA A 21 5.82 9.82 -2.67
C ALA A 21 6.20 9.42 -4.10
N ASN A 22 7.28 8.65 -4.29
CA ASN A 22 7.65 8.11 -5.59
C ASN A 22 6.59 7.14 -6.13
N LEU A 23 6.02 6.27 -5.30
CA LEU A 23 4.92 5.40 -5.74
C LEU A 23 3.71 6.21 -6.24
N VAL A 24 3.32 7.26 -5.50
CA VAL A 24 2.22 8.15 -5.91
C VAL A 24 2.58 8.89 -7.20
N PHE A 25 3.82 9.34 -7.35
CA PHE A 25 4.29 9.99 -8.57
C PHE A 25 4.20 9.06 -9.79
N GLU A 26 4.62 7.80 -9.66
CA GLU A 26 4.50 6.81 -10.74
C GLU A 26 3.03 6.47 -11.04
N ALA A 27 2.19 6.32 -10.01
CA ALA A 27 0.77 6.03 -10.18
C ALA A 27 0.00 7.16 -10.89
N ARG A 28 0.43 8.42 -10.72
CA ARG A 28 -0.16 9.57 -11.44
C ARG A 28 0.07 9.53 -12.96
N LYS A 29 1.01 8.70 -13.44
CA LYS A 29 1.23 8.51 -14.88
C LYS A 29 0.19 7.58 -15.51
N TRP A 30 -0.65 6.92 -14.71
CA TRP A 30 -1.71 6.06 -15.23
C TRP A 30 -2.76 6.89 -15.98
N PRO A 31 -3.14 6.48 -17.20
CA PRO A 31 -4.03 7.27 -18.03
C PRO A 31 -5.47 7.18 -17.53
N ALA A 32 -6.09 8.33 -17.26
CA ALA A 32 -7.54 8.49 -17.08
C ALA A 32 -8.18 7.59 -16.00
N VAL A 33 -7.49 7.34 -14.89
CA VAL A 33 -7.99 6.55 -13.76
C VAL A 33 -7.78 7.28 -12.44
N GLU A 34 -8.66 7.04 -11.47
CA GLU A 34 -8.40 7.45 -10.10
C GLU A 34 -7.44 6.46 -9.42
N ILE A 35 -6.71 6.92 -8.40
CA ILE A 35 -5.80 6.07 -7.63
C ILE A 35 -6.53 5.62 -6.36
N GLN A 36 -6.59 4.32 -6.14
CA GLN A 36 -6.91 3.73 -4.84
C GLN A 36 -5.63 3.36 -4.11
N ALA A 37 -5.57 3.69 -2.82
CA ALA A 37 -4.51 3.27 -1.94
C ALA A 37 -5.02 2.21 -0.98
N VAL A 38 -4.31 1.09 -0.90
CA VAL A 38 -4.52 0.06 0.12
C VAL A 38 -3.36 0.13 1.10
N VAL A 39 -3.68 0.41 2.35
CA VAL A 39 -2.73 0.53 3.46
C VAL A 39 -2.94 -0.64 4.40
N ILE A 40 -1.97 -1.52 4.52
CA ILE A 40 -1.95 -2.51 5.59
C ILE A 40 -1.20 -1.88 6.77
N ALA A 41 -1.92 -1.59 7.84
CA ALA A 41 -1.37 -1.08 9.09
C ALA A 41 -1.35 -2.20 10.13
N GLY A 42 -0.17 -2.71 10.41
CA GLY A 42 0.01 -3.87 11.27
C GLY A 42 0.78 -3.59 12.55
N ALA A 43 0.71 -4.56 13.45
CA ALA A 43 1.52 -4.64 14.64
C ALA A 43 1.85 -6.11 14.93
N TYR A 44 3.07 -6.37 15.38
CA TYR A 44 3.51 -7.72 15.73
C TYR A 44 2.94 -8.13 17.09
N LYS A 45 2.63 -9.42 17.26
CA LYS A 45 1.91 -9.94 18.44
C LYS A 45 2.59 -9.65 19.79
N SER A 46 3.89 -9.38 19.81
CA SER A 46 4.62 -9.03 21.04
C SER A 46 4.74 -7.53 21.30
N GLU A 47 4.22 -6.68 20.41
CA GLU A 47 4.12 -5.24 20.65
C GLU A 47 3.05 -4.95 21.72
N ARG A 48 3.21 -3.86 22.48
CA ARG A 48 2.20 -3.42 23.45
C ARG A 48 1.17 -2.53 22.76
N LYS A 49 -0.08 -2.57 23.22
CA LYS A 49 -1.19 -1.76 22.68
C LYS A 49 -1.41 -1.96 21.17
N ILE A 50 -1.44 -3.22 20.75
CA ILE A 50 -1.52 -3.67 19.35
C ILE A 50 -2.62 -2.95 18.57
N GLU A 51 -3.85 -2.90 19.07
CA GLU A 51 -4.96 -2.25 18.34
C GLU A 51 -4.74 -0.75 18.16
N TRP A 52 -4.23 -0.07 19.19
CA TRP A 52 -3.90 1.34 19.10
C TRP A 52 -2.76 1.61 18.11
N LEU A 53 -1.74 0.75 18.06
CA LEU A 53 -0.65 0.89 17.10
C LEU A 53 -1.13 0.80 15.66
N LYS A 54 -1.99 -0.19 15.34
CA LYS A 54 -2.55 -0.34 13.99
C LYS A 54 -3.39 0.87 13.60
N GLU A 55 -4.19 1.39 14.52
CA GLU A 55 -5.01 2.58 14.31
C GLU A 55 -4.15 3.78 13.94
N VAL A 56 -3.20 4.13 14.82
CA VAL A 56 -2.40 5.34 14.65
C VAL A 56 -1.46 5.24 13.45
N ARG A 57 -0.85 4.06 13.21
CA ARG A 57 -0.04 3.84 11.99
C ARG A 57 -0.88 4.02 10.73
N GLY A 58 -2.09 3.47 10.69
CA GLY A 58 -3.00 3.62 9.56
C GLY A 58 -3.39 5.08 9.30
N GLU A 59 -3.80 5.80 10.34
CA GLU A 59 -4.19 7.22 10.23
C GLU A 59 -3.00 8.12 9.86
N ASN A 60 -1.79 7.85 10.38
CA ASN A 60 -0.58 8.58 10.00
C ASN A 60 -0.27 8.43 8.51
N VAL A 61 -0.35 7.21 7.97
CA VAL A 61 -0.11 6.94 6.54
C VAL A 61 -1.21 7.55 5.68
N LYS A 62 -2.47 7.44 6.11
CA LYS A 62 -3.61 8.07 5.42
C LYS A 62 -3.47 9.59 5.38
N ALA A 63 -3.11 10.24 6.48
CA ALA A 63 -2.84 11.68 6.50
C ALA A 63 -1.74 12.06 5.50
N TYR A 64 -0.68 11.25 5.41
CA TYR A 64 0.38 11.47 4.43
C TYR A 64 -0.10 11.30 2.98
N LEU A 65 -0.88 10.25 2.68
CA LEU A 65 -1.46 10.03 1.35
C LEU A 65 -2.45 11.13 0.93
N LEU A 66 -3.22 11.67 1.88
CA LEU A 66 -4.09 12.83 1.66
C LEU A 66 -3.27 14.07 1.27
N MET A 67 -2.15 14.34 1.95
CA MET A 67 -1.24 15.44 1.58
C MET A 67 -0.62 15.23 0.19
N LEU A 68 -0.41 13.98 -0.22
CA LEU A 68 0.02 13.63 -1.58
C LEU A 68 -1.12 13.65 -2.61
N GLY A 69 -2.32 14.11 -2.24
CA GLY A 69 -3.45 14.33 -3.14
C GLY A 69 -4.26 13.08 -3.50
N ILE A 70 -4.08 11.96 -2.79
CA ILE A 70 -5.00 10.82 -2.90
C ILE A 70 -6.31 11.19 -2.21
N LYS A 71 -7.45 10.92 -2.86
CA LYS A 71 -8.77 11.20 -2.29
C LYS A 71 -9.03 10.29 -1.10
N GLY A 72 -9.54 10.85 0.01
CA GLY A 72 -9.78 10.08 1.23
C GLY A 72 -10.73 8.90 1.06
N GLY A 73 -11.75 9.02 0.21
CA GLY A 73 -12.67 7.92 -0.12
C GLY A 73 -12.01 6.75 -0.87
N ASN A 74 -10.82 6.96 -1.41
CA ASN A 74 -10.07 5.96 -2.16
C ASN A 74 -8.93 5.35 -1.32
N ILE A 75 -8.87 5.62 -0.01
CA ILE A 75 -7.86 5.06 0.90
C ILE A 75 -8.53 3.98 1.76
N LEU A 76 -8.12 2.74 1.56
CA LEU A 76 -8.56 1.59 2.34
C LEU A 76 -7.47 1.23 3.36
N ILE A 77 -7.85 1.13 4.63
CA ILE A 77 -6.93 0.70 5.70
C ILE A 77 -7.34 -0.69 6.16
N ASP A 78 -6.43 -1.65 6.00
CA ASP A 78 -6.52 -2.99 6.57
C ASP A 78 -5.62 -3.08 7.82
N LYS A 79 -6.19 -3.52 8.94
CA LYS A 79 -5.50 -3.57 10.24
C LYS A 79 -5.13 -5.01 10.57
N LYS A 80 -3.84 -5.28 10.78
CA LYS A 80 -3.35 -6.67 10.89
C LYS A 80 -2.49 -6.94 12.13
N THR A 81 -2.77 -8.04 12.84
CA THR A 81 -1.80 -8.55 13.83
C THR A 81 -0.89 -9.57 13.14
N PHE A 82 0.41 -9.31 13.15
CA PHE A 82 1.39 -10.27 12.63
C PHE A 82 1.78 -11.29 13.71
N THR A 83 1.76 -12.57 13.35
CA THR A 83 2.19 -13.69 14.20
C THR A 83 3.48 -14.30 13.65
N ASP A 84 4.14 -15.16 14.44
CA ASP A 84 5.40 -15.82 14.02
C ASP A 84 5.27 -16.54 12.68
N ALA A 85 4.12 -17.15 12.39
CA ALA A 85 3.86 -17.86 11.14
C ALA A 85 3.76 -16.93 9.92
N MET A 86 3.71 -15.62 10.15
CA MET A 86 3.53 -14.58 9.13
C MET A 86 4.75 -13.67 9.03
N THR A 87 5.83 -13.96 9.75
CA THR A 87 7.02 -13.13 9.82
C THR A 87 8.26 -13.95 9.55
N GLU A 88 9.21 -13.36 8.84
CA GLU A 88 10.52 -13.97 8.61
C GLU A 88 11.51 -13.53 9.69
N ARG A 89 12.61 -14.27 9.83
CA ARG A 89 13.73 -13.88 10.68
C ARG A 89 14.97 -13.72 9.82
N ALA A 90 15.71 -12.64 10.06
CA ALA A 90 17.03 -12.45 9.49
C ALA A 90 18.03 -13.44 10.11
N ALA A 91 19.21 -13.55 9.50
CA ALA A 91 20.28 -14.44 9.97
C ALA A 91 20.77 -14.10 11.38
N ASP A 92 20.62 -12.85 11.82
CA ASP A 92 20.95 -12.38 13.18
C ASP A 92 19.82 -12.62 14.21
N GLY A 93 18.72 -13.26 13.78
CA GLY A 93 17.57 -13.58 14.62
C GLY A 93 16.54 -12.45 14.76
N SER A 94 16.81 -11.26 14.19
CA SER A 94 15.85 -10.14 14.16
C SER A 94 14.62 -10.48 13.31
N LEU A 95 13.45 -9.95 13.71
CA LEU A 95 12.20 -10.16 12.99
C LEU A 95 12.10 -9.21 11.80
N ILE A 96 11.87 -9.77 10.62
CA ILE A 96 11.57 -9.05 9.40
C ILE A 96 10.06 -8.98 9.29
N VAL A 97 9.50 -7.81 9.62
CA VAL A 97 8.07 -7.54 9.52
C VAL A 97 7.85 -6.14 8.96
N GLU A 98 7.04 -6.04 7.91
CA GLU A 98 6.63 -4.76 7.34
C GLU A 98 5.35 -4.32 8.06
N GLN A 99 5.48 -3.53 9.12
CA GLN A 99 4.32 -3.08 9.90
C GLN A 99 3.44 -2.10 9.12
N VAL A 100 3.94 -1.49 8.06
CA VAL A 100 3.14 -0.67 7.16
C VAL A 100 3.40 -1.11 5.73
N VAL A 101 2.36 -1.46 4.98
CA VAL A 101 2.46 -1.71 3.54
C VAL A 101 1.52 -0.75 2.82
N VAL A 102 2.04 -0.05 1.81
CA VAL A 102 1.26 0.79 0.92
C VAL A 102 1.31 0.21 -0.48
N SER A 103 0.12 -0.06 -1.03
CA SER A 103 -0.09 -0.46 -2.41
C SER A 103 -1.01 0.55 -3.08
N LEU A 104 -0.75 0.84 -4.36
CA LEU A 104 -1.59 1.71 -5.17
C LEU A 104 -2.15 0.88 -6.32
N THR A 105 -3.44 1.06 -6.61
CA THR A 105 -4.13 0.41 -7.72
C THR A 105 -4.95 1.43 -8.50
N PRO A 106 -5.08 1.28 -9.82
CA PRO A 106 -6.00 2.10 -10.59
C PRO A 106 -7.44 1.70 -10.28
N LEU A 107 -8.30 2.68 -10.02
CA LEU A 107 -9.75 2.51 -10.05
C LEU A 107 -10.19 2.60 -11.50
N CYS A 108 -10.55 1.44 -12.06
CA CYS A 108 -11.08 1.33 -13.41
C CYS A 108 -12.61 1.34 -13.35
N ASP A 109 -13.24 2.35 -13.93
CA ASP A 109 -14.68 2.39 -14.15
C ASP A 109 -15.04 1.48 -15.34
N GLY A 110 -15.09 0.17 -15.12
CA GLY A 110 -15.55 -0.80 -16.11
C GLY A 110 -14.77 -2.11 -16.17
N SER A 111 -15.25 -3.04 -17.01
CA SER A 111 -14.50 -4.25 -17.36
C SER A 111 -13.28 -3.89 -18.22
N CYS A 112 -12.41 -4.87 -18.51
CA CYS A 112 -11.30 -4.70 -19.46
C CYS A 112 -11.75 -4.29 -20.89
N ALA A 113 -13.05 -4.15 -21.15
CA ALA A 113 -13.61 -3.79 -22.46
C ALA A 113 -13.12 -2.44 -23.01
N TRP A 114 -12.84 -1.44 -22.16
CA TRP A 114 -12.30 -0.16 -22.65
C TRP A 114 -10.94 -0.34 -23.36
N MET A 115 -10.14 -1.31 -22.89
CA MET A 115 -8.85 -1.66 -23.47
C MET A 115 -8.98 -2.29 -24.86
N CYS A 116 -10.13 -2.86 -25.22
CA CYS A 116 -10.36 -3.40 -26.57
C CYS A 116 -10.44 -2.30 -27.64
N SER A 117 -10.69 -1.05 -27.22
CA SER A 117 -10.84 0.11 -28.10
C SER A 117 -9.75 1.16 -27.92
N ASP A 118 -8.82 0.97 -26.97
CA ASP A 118 -7.69 1.88 -26.77
C ASP A 118 -6.58 1.57 -27.80
N PRO A 119 -6.24 2.50 -28.71
CA PRO A 119 -5.23 2.26 -29.75
C PRO A 119 -3.82 2.01 -29.19
N ARG A 120 -3.58 2.26 -27.90
CA ARG A 120 -2.31 1.97 -27.21
C ARG A 120 -2.22 0.54 -26.69
N VAL A 121 -3.33 -0.19 -26.67
CA VAL A 121 -3.38 -1.60 -26.25
C VAL A 121 -3.53 -2.45 -27.50
N THR A 122 -2.48 -3.21 -27.84
CA THR A 122 -2.56 -4.23 -28.90
C THR A 122 -2.82 -5.58 -28.25
N PRO A 123 -4.00 -6.20 -28.45
CA PRO A 123 -4.25 -7.53 -27.91
C PRO A 123 -3.28 -8.55 -28.51
N HIS A 124 -2.52 -9.25 -27.67
CA HIS A 124 -1.61 -10.31 -28.13
C HIS A 124 -2.33 -11.63 -28.43
N THR A 125 -3.56 -11.81 -27.96
CA THR A 125 -4.38 -12.99 -28.23
C THR A 125 -5.26 -12.74 -29.45
N ARG A 126 -4.79 -13.19 -30.61
CA ARG A 126 -5.66 -13.44 -31.77
C ARG A 126 -6.59 -14.61 -31.45
N LEU A 127 -7.77 -14.33 -30.91
CA LEU A 127 -8.92 -15.22 -31.10
C LEU A 127 -9.58 -14.80 -32.42
N ILE A 128 -9.07 -15.38 -33.51
CA ILE A 128 -9.71 -15.37 -34.82
C ILE A 128 -10.93 -16.30 -34.72
N GLN A 129 -12.09 -15.83 -35.20
CA GLN A 129 -13.29 -16.64 -35.45
C GLN A 129 -13.09 -17.60 -36.62
#